data_AF-A0A497IHJ1-F1
#
_entry.id   AF-A0A497IHJ1-F1
#
_cell.length_a   1.000
_cell.length_b   1.000
_cell.length_c   1.000
_cell.angle_alpha   90.00
_cell.angle_beta   90.00
_cell.angle_gamma   90.00
#
_symmetry.space_group_name_H-M   'P 1'
#
loop_
_entity.id
_entity.type
_entity.pdbx_description
1 polymer ?
#
loop_
_entity_poly.entity_id
_entity_poly.type
_entity_poly.pdbx_seq_one_letter_code
_entity_poly.pdbx_strand_id
1 'polypeptide(L)'
;MSEYEEDVKDAIWIVLSTAKGERVMRPDFGCGISDFVFAYINTSTLTLIESTVREALTRWEPRIDLMAVKVSTEQISEGKLSISIDYRVRRTNNQFNLVYPFYLTEGE
;
A
#
# COMPACT_ATOMS: atom_id res chain seq x y z
N MET A 1 -17.03 -10.64 8.78
CA MET A 1 -16.61 -9.21 8.81
C MET A 1 -17.83 -8.39 8.44
N SER A 2 -17.90 -7.13 8.87
CA SER A 2 -18.94 -6.23 8.37
C SER A 2 -18.65 -5.87 6.91
N GLU A 3 -19.67 -5.73 6.08
CA GLU A 3 -19.55 -5.24 4.68
C GLU A 3 -18.71 -3.95 4.61
N TYR A 4 -18.80 -3.10 5.64
CA TYR A 4 -18.00 -1.87 5.76
C TYR A 4 -16.50 -2.11 5.92
N GLU A 5 -16.10 -3.15 6.67
CA GLU A 5 -14.68 -3.48 6.90
C GLU A 5 -14.06 -4.10 5.65
N GLU A 6 -14.84 -4.89 4.91
CA GLU A 6 -14.45 -5.45 3.62
C GLU A 6 -14.30 -4.35 2.57
N ASP A 7 -15.26 -3.41 2.48
CA ASP A 7 -15.16 -2.26 1.56
C ASP A 7 -13.91 -1.40 1.82
N VAL A 8 -13.56 -1.18 3.09
CA VAL A 8 -12.31 -0.49 3.46
C VAL A 8 -11.08 -1.28 3.00
N LYS A 9 -11.08 -2.60 3.20
CA LYS A 9 -9.98 -3.47 2.78
C LYS A 9 -9.79 -3.45 1.27
N ASP A 10 -10.88 -3.54 0.51
CA ASP A 10 -10.86 -3.50 -0.94
C ASP A 10 -10.42 -2.13 -1.46
N ALA A 11 -10.86 -1.04 -0.82
CA ALA A 11 -10.42 0.31 -1.15
C ALA A 11 -8.90 0.48 -0.95
N ILE A 12 -8.35 0.01 0.18
CA ILE A 12 -6.90 -0.02 0.42
C ILE A 12 -6.20 -0.79 -0.70
N TRP A 13 -6.71 -1.96 -1.07
CA TRP A 13 -6.13 -2.79 -2.12
C TRP A 13 -6.09 -2.06 -3.46
N ILE A 14 -7.20 -1.42 -3.85
CA ILE A 14 -7.31 -0.65 -5.09
C ILE A 14 -6.32 0.51 -5.12
N VAL A 15 -6.16 1.24 -4.00
CA VAL A 15 -5.22 2.36 -3.91
C VAL A 15 -3.78 1.87 -4.12
N LEU A 16 -3.40 0.75 -3.51
CA LEU A 16 -2.06 0.18 -3.63
C LEU A 16 -1.80 -0.44 -5.00
N SER A 17 -2.81 -1.05 -5.62
CA SER A 17 -2.68 -1.70 -6.93
C SER A 17 -2.73 -0.72 -8.10
N THR A 18 -3.22 0.50 -7.89
CA THR A 18 -3.31 1.51 -8.95
C THR A 18 -2.04 2.34 -8.99
N ALA A 19 -1.37 2.39 -10.14
CA ALA A 19 -0.19 3.24 -10.31
C ALA A 19 -0.61 4.72 -10.45
N LYS A 20 0.18 5.63 -9.88
CA LYS A 20 -0.03 7.07 -10.07
C LYS A 20 0.06 7.40 -11.57
N GLY A 21 -0.92 8.13 -12.10
CA GLY A 21 -0.98 8.50 -13.51
C GLY A 21 -1.73 7.52 -14.43
N GLU A 22 -2.09 6.32 -13.95
CA GLU A 22 -2.82 5.32 -14.75
C GLU A 22 -4.23 5.81 -15.13
N ARG A 23 -4.85 6.61 -14.26
CA ARG A 23 -6.17 7.20 -14.52
C ARG A 23 -6.02 8.59 -15.14
N VAL A 24 -6.29 8.68 -16.45
CA VAL A 24 -6.24 9.94 -17.24
C VAL A 24 -7.01 11.09 -16.57
N MET A 25 -8.18 10.82 -15.99
CA MET A 25 -9.02 11.82 -15.34
C MET A 25 -8.65 12.10 -13.87
N ARG A 26 -7.73 11.33 -13.28
CA ARG A 26 -7.23 11.47 -11.90
C ARG A 26 -5.76 11.02 -11.82
N PRO A 27 -4.82 11.80 -12.36
CA PRO A 27 -3.40 11.42 -12.40
C PRO A 27 -2.79 11.28 -11.00
N ASP A 28 -3.33 11.95 -9.98
CA ASP A 28 -2.86 11.81 -8.60
C ASP A 28 -3.39 10.59 -7.86
N PHE A 29 -4.36 9.86 -8.44
CA PHE A 29 -4.96 8.69 -7.79
C PHE A 29 -4.06 7.47 -7.91
N GLY A 30 -3.94 6.75 -6.79
CA GLY A 30 -3.15 5.54 -6.68
C GLY A 30 -1.98 5.69 -5.71
N CYS A 31 -1.09 4.70 -5.75
CA CYS A 31 0.11 4.66 -4.96
C CYS A 31 1.32 4.66 -5.90
N GLY A 32 2.30 5.53 -5.64
CA GLY A 32 3.54 5.60 -6.42
C GLY A 32 4.49 4.44 -6.19
N ILE A 33 4.02 3.31 -5.63
CA ILE A 33 4.87 2.14 -5.37
C ILE A 33 5.43 1.54 -6.67
N SER A 34 4.70 1.66 -7.77
CA SER A 34 5.09 1.16 -9.09
C SER A 34 6.36 1.83 -9.64
N ASP A 35 6.65 3.08 -9.27
CA ASP A 35 7.91 3.74 -9.64
C ASP A 35 9.13 3.08 -8.97
N PHE A 36 8.92 2.33 -7.88
CA PHE A 36 9.98 1.66 -7.14
C PHE A 36 10.27 0.23 -7.62
N VAL A 37 9.51 -0.31 -8.59
CA VAL A 37 9.77 -1.65 -9.19
C VAL A 37 11.20 -1.74 -9.71
N PHE A 38 11.70 -0.66 -10.31
CA PHE A 38 13.06 -0.58 -10.89
C PHE A 38 14.07 0.11 -9.98
N ALA A 39 13.67 0.54 -8.78
CA ALA A 39 14.55 1.25 -7.87
C ALA A 39 15.49 0.28 -7.15
N TYR A 40 16.72 0.71 -6.90
CA TYR A 40 17.65 -0.06 -6.07
C TYR A 40 17.10 -0.17 -4.65
N ILE A 41 16.94 -1.40 -4.16
CA ILE A 41 16.39 -1.63 -2.82
C ILE A 41 17.49 -1.37 -1.79
N ASN A 42 17.37 -0.21 -1.17
CA ASN A 42 18.17 0.20 -0.02
C ASN A 42 17.23 0.69 1.09
N THR A 43 17.75 0.86 2.30
CA THR A 43 16.95 1.31 3.45
C THR A 43 16.23 2.64 3.20
N SER A 44 16.83 3.55 2.44
CA SER A 44 16.22 4.85 2.10
C SER A 44 15.01 4.67 1.16
N THR A 45 15.12 3.80 0.16
CA THR A 45 14.02 3.43 -0.75
C THR A 45 12.87 2.79 0.03
N LEU A 46 13.17 1.90 0.99
CA LEU A 46 12.15 1.29 1.84
C LEU A 46 11.39 2.34 2.67
N THR A 47 12.11 3.26 3.31
CA THR A 47 11.47 4.37 4.05
C THR A 47 10.62 5.26 3.14
N LEU A 48 11.07 5.49 1.90
CA LEU A 48 10.32 6.27 0.92
C LEU A 48 9.04 5.54 0.48
N ILE A 49 9.10 4.23 0.25
CA ILE A 49 7.93 3.39 -0.04
C ILE A 49 6.94 3.46 1.12
N GLU A 50 7.39 3.28 2.37
CA GLU A 50 6.54 3.37 3.57
C GLU A 50 5.86 4.73 3.68
N SER A 51 6.60 5.82 3.43
CA SER A 51 6.05 7.17 3.45
C SER A 51 5.04 7.39 2.32
N THR A 52 5.31 6.88 1.13
CA THR A 52 4.43 7.00 -0.05
C THR A 52 3.13 6.24 0.18
N VAL A 53 3.20 5.01 0.69
CA VAL A 53 2.03 4.20 1.06
C VAL A 53 1.21 4.91 2.15
N ARG A 54 1.88 5.42 3.18
CA ARG A 54 1.24 6.18 4.27
C ARG A 54 0.50 7.40 3.75
N GLU A 55 1.11 8.20 2.88
CA GLU A 55 0.49 9.38 2.31
C GLU A 55 -0.70 9.01 1.41
N ALA A 56 -0.54 8.02 0.54
CA ALA A 56 -1.60 7.56 -0.36
C ALA A 56 -2.83 7.10 0.42
N LEU A 57 -2.65 6.25 1.45
CA LEU A 57 -3.75 5.75 2.27
C LEU A 57 -4.38 6.86 3.13
N THR A 58 -3.59 7.78 3.67
CA THR A 58 -4.12 8.92 4.43
C THR A 58 -4.94 9.87 3.54
N ARG A 59 -4.54 10.04 2.28
CA ARG A 59 -5.21 10.92 1.32
C ARG A 59 -6.48 10.29 0.75
N TRP A 60 -6.40 9.02 0.35
CA TRP A 60 -7.49 8.34 -0.37
C TRP A 60 -8.47 7.63 0.56
N GLU A 61 -8.05 7.23 1.77
CA GLU A 61 -8.85 6.43 2.69
C GLU A 61 -9.00 7.08 4.08
N PRO A 62 -9.79 8.17 4.23
CA PRO A 62 -9.94 8.89 5.50
C PRO A 62 -10.74 8.11 6.57
N ARG A 63 -11.33 6.97 6.20
CA ARG A 63 -12.12 6.08 7.06
C ARG A 63 -11.26 5.27 8.03
N ILE A 64 -9.96 5.15 7.74
CA ILE A 64 -9.00 4.42 8.57
C ILE A 64 -8.10 5.39 9.34
N ASP A 65 -7.55 4.88 10.43
CA ASP A 65 -6.48 5.49 11.20
C ASP A 65 -5.26 4.59 11.07
N LEU A 66 -4.22 5.11 10.42
CA LEU A 66 -3.08 4.34 9.98
C LEU A 66 -2.06 4.25 11.12
N MET A 67 -1.87 3.07 11.68
CA MET A 67 -1.04 2.87 12.87
C MET A 67 0.42 2.61 12.50
N ALA A 68 0.65 1.68 11.57
CA ALA A 68 1.99 1.36 11.09
C ALA A 68 1.97 0.90 9.63
N VAL A 69 3.06 1.21 8.93
CA VAL A 69 3.37 0.64 7.61
C VAL A 69 4.80 0.16 7.70
N LYS A 70 5.02 -1.10 7.34
CA LYS A 70 6.34 -1.72 7.31
C LYS A 70 6.54 -2.43 6.00
N VAL A 71 7.69 -2.24 5.38
CA VAL A 71 8.07 -2.99 4.18
C VAL A 71 9.09 -4.06 4.58
N SER A 72 8.71 -5.32 4.41
CA SER A 72 9.60 -6.46 4.60
C SER A 72 10.28 -6.82 3.29
N THR A 73 11.61 -6.97 3.36
CA THR A 73 12.45 -7.47 2.26
C THR A 73 12.76 -8.95 2.41
N GLU A 74 12.06 -9.69 3.29
CA GLU A 74 12.33 -11.12 3.52
C GLU A 74 12.23 -11.96 2.24
N GLN A 75 11.36 -11.57 1.32
CA GLN A 75 11.14 -12.27 0.04
C GLN A 75 11.81 -11.58 -1.15
N ILE A 76 12.76 -10.67 -0.90
CA ILE A 76 13.46 -9.95 -1.98
C ILE A 76 14.19 -10.89 -2.92
N SER A 77 14.70 -12.02 -2.41
CA SER A 77 15.33 -13.09 -3.18
C SER A 77 14.38 -13.75 -4.18
N GLU A 78 13.06 -13.68 -3.93
CA GLU A 78 12.01 -14.13 -4.85
C GLU A 78 11.46 -12.98 -5.72
N GLY A 79 12.05 -11.79 -5.66
CA GLY A 79 11.54 -10.60 -6.33
C GLY A 79 10.24 -10.06 -5.72
N LYS A 80 10.01 -10.26 -4.42
CA LYS A 80 8.78 -9.82 -3.73
C LYS A 80 9.10 -8.96 -2.50
N LEU A 81 8.29 -7.94 -2.28
CA LEU A 81 8.27 -7.13 -1.06
C LEU A 81 6.92 -7.30 -0.39
N SER A 82 6.91 -7.52 0.93
CA SER A 82 5.66 -7.61 1.69
C SER A 82 5.44 -6.31 2.43
N ILE A 83 4.36 -5.59 2.08
CA ILE A 83 4.00 -4.33 2.73
C ILE A 83 2.94 -4.64 3.78
N SER A 84 3.33 -4.63 5.05
CA SER A 84 2.41 -4.80 6.18
C SER A 84 1.83 -3.45 6.60
N ILE A 85 0.51 -3.35 6.62
CA ILE A 85 -0.24 -2.14 6.95
C ILE A 85 -1.13 -2.46 8.13
N ASP A 86 -0.81 -1.85 9.27
CA ASP A 86 -1.63 -1.88 10.47
C ASP A 86 -2.52 -0.64 10.48
N TYR A 87 -3.83 -0.86 10.45
CA TYR A 87 -4.80 0.22 10.45
C TYR A 87 -5.98 -0.07 11.36
N ARG A 88 -6.62 0.99 11.81
CA ARG A 88 -7.80 0.94 12.65
C ARG A 88 -8.96 1.59 11.93
N VAL A 89 -10.08 0.89 11.85
CA VAL A 89 -11.29 1.45 11.24
C VAL A 89 -11.91 2.44 12.23
N ARG A 90 -11.97 3.73 11.89
CA ARG A 90 -12.43 4.79 12.81
C ARG A 90 -13.85 4.56 13.33
N ARG A 91 -14.71 3.98 12.49
CA ARG A 91 -16.13 3.76 12.80
C ARG A 91 -16.37 2.67 13.84
N THR A 92 -15.65 1.55 13.72
CA THR A 92 -15.82 0.37 14.60
C THR A 92 -14.76 0.31 15.70
N ASN A 93 -13.71 1.13 15.60
CA ASN A 93 -12.51 1.10 16.45
C ASN A 93 -11.79 -0.27 16.42
N ASN A 94 -12.07 -1.11 15.41
CA ASN A 94 -11.43 -2.40 15.20
C ASN A 94 -10.08 -2.21 14.51
N GLN A 95 -9.07 -2.95 14.98
CA GLN A 95 -7.74 -2.99 14.38
C GLN A 95 -7.63 -4.14 13.40
N PHE A 96 -7.00 -3.88 12.27
CA PHE A 96 -6.77 -4.83 11.20
C PHE A 96 -5.33 -4.73 10.72
N ASN A 97 -4.83 -5.86 10.25
CA ASN A 97 -3.55 -5.96 9.58
C ASN A 97 -3.80 -6.45 8.15
N LEU A 98 -3.23 -5.74 7.18
CA LEU A 98 -3.25 -6.13 5.77
C LEU A 98 -1.82 -6.26 5.27
N VAL A 99 -1.52 -7.40 4.64
CA VAL A 99 -0.24 -7.63 3.99
C VAL A 99 -0.46 -7.57 2.49
N TYR A 100 0.15 -6.57 1.85
CA TYR A 100 0.12 -6.38 0.41
C TYR A 100 1.41 -6.91 -0.22
N PRO A 101 1.35 -7.98 -1.05
CA PRO A 101 2.52 -8.46 -1.78
C PRO A 101 2.77 -7.56 -3.00
N PHE A 102 3.96 -6.97 -3.04
CA PHE A 102 4.43 -6.18 -4.16
C PHE A 102 5.50 -6.95 -4.93
N TYR A 103 5.28 -7.14 -6.23
CA TYR A 103 6.18 -7.90 -7.09
C TYR A 103 7.12 -6.93 -7.83
N LEU A 104 8.42 -7.20 -7.75
CA LEU A 104 9.49 -6.41 -8.38
C LEU A 104 9.78 -6.88 -9.81
N THR A 105 9.27 -8.03 -10.21
CA THR A 105 9.45 -8.60 -11.55
C THR A 105 8.22 -8.32 -12.41
N GLU A 106 8.45 -7.75 -13.59
CA GLU A 106 7.54 -7.83 -14.73
C GLU A 106 7.21 -9.32 -14.95
N GLY A 107 5.93 -9.65 -15.09
CA GLY A 107 5.53 -10.99 -15.50
C GLY A 107 6.21 -11.34 -16.82
N GLU A 108 6.72 -12.57 -16.92
CA GLU A 108 6.96 -13.18 -18.24
C GLU A 108 5.67 -13.24 -19.07
#